data_AF-A0A9R0QSF1-F1
#
_entry.id   AF-A0A9R0QSF1-F1
#
_cell.length_a   1.000
_cell.length_b   1.000
_cell.length_c   1.000
_cell.angle_alpha   90.00
_cell.angle_beta   90.00
_cell.angle_gamma   90.00
#
_symmetry.space_group_name_H-M   'P 1'
#
loop_
_entity.id
_entity.type
_entity.pdbx_description
1 polymer ?
#
loop_
_entity_poly.entity_id
_entity_poly.type
_entity_poly.pdbx_seq_one_letter_code
_entity_poly.pdbx_strand_id
1 'polypeptide(L)'
;MGRVRTKTVKKTSRQVIEKYYSRMTLDFHTNKKVLEEERERRMDFVPEKSALEVDEIRVDKETMDMLAFLGMADLPGVERAPEVTSSAAPYRQPFNGPRGGNRA
;
A
#
# COMPACT_ATOMS: atom_id res chain seq x y z
N MET A 1 -30.43 0.40 16.02
CA MET A 1 -28.95 0.36 16.01
C MET A 1 -28.43 1.74 15.62
N GLY A 2 -27.69 2.42 16.49
CA GLY A 2 -27.19 3.78 16.20
C GLY A 2 -26.06 3.77 15.16
N ARG A 3 -25.99 4.81 14.32
CA ARG A 3 -24.92 4.97 13.32
C ARG A 3 -23.68 5.59 13.97
N VAL A 4 -22.85 4.76 14.60
CA VAL A 4 -21.62 5.20 15.27
C VAL A 4 -20.46 5.25 14.27
N ARG A 5 -19.74 6.37 14.24
CA ARG A 5 -18.56 6.57 13.37
C ARG A 5 -17.31 5.93 13.99
N THR A 6 -16.51 5.25 13.18
CA THR A 6 -15.28 4.57 13.61
C THR A 6 -14.12 5.54 13.85
N LYS A 7 -13.05 5.05 14.51
CA LYS A 7 -11.81 5.82 14.76
C LYS A 7 -11.19 6.35 13.48
N THR A 8 -11.24 5.59 12.38
CA THR A 8 -10.70 5.99 11.08
C THR A 8 -11.44 7.22 10.55
N VAL A 9 -12.78 7.20 10.56
CA VAL A 9 -13.62 8.33 10.12
C VAL A 9 -13.32 9.57 10.96
N LYS A 10 -13.30 9.43 12.30
CA LYS A 10 -13.04 10.57 13.19
C LYS A 10 -11.63 11.16 12.98
N LYS A 11 -10.62 10.31 12.77
CA LYS A 11 -9.22 10.74 12.55
C LYS A 11 -9.06 11.47 11.22
N THR A 12 -9.60 10.94 10.13
CA THR A 12 -9.49 11.57 8.80
C THR A 12 -10.28 12.87 8.73
N SER A 13 -11.47 12.94 9.33
CA SER A 13 -12.26 14.18 9.39
C SER A 13 -11.51 15.30 10.12
N ARG A 14 -10.77 14.99 11.18
CA ARG A 14 -9.96 15.98 11.90
C ARG A 14 -8.88 16.60 11.03
N GLN A 15 -8.14 15.77 10.28
CA GLN A 15 -7.09 16.25 9.38
C GLN A 15 -7.63 17.16 8.26
N VAL A 16 -8.82 16.85 7.73
CA VAL A 16 -9.49 17.69 6.73
C VAL A 16 -9.85 19.04 7.32
N ILE A 17 -10.47 19.06 8.50
CA ILE A 17 -10.90 20.30 9.16
C ILE A 17 -9.69 21.17 9.51
N GLU A 18 -8.61 20.59 10.04
CA GLU A 18 -7.39 21.34 10.40
C GLU A 18 -6.73 21.99 9.18
N LYS A 19 -6.68 21.28 8.03
CA LYS A 19 -6.01 21.78 6.82
C LYS A 19 -6.85 22.77 6.01
N TYR A 20 -8.19 22.63 6.01
CA TYR A 20 -9.08 23.37 5.11
C TYR A 20 -10.14 24.21 5.85
N TYR A 21 -9.92 24.52 7.13
CA TYR A 21 -10.90 25.21 7.98
C TYR A 21 -11.53 26.45 7.32
N SER A 22 -10.73 27.26 6.63
CA SER A 22 -11.19 28.49 5.95
C SER A 22 -12.12 28.24 4.76
N ARG A 23 -12.08 27.07 4.13
CA ARG A 23 -12.91 26.68 2.97
C ARG A 23 -14.09 25.78 3.34
N MET A 24 -14.16 25.30 4.58
CA MET A 24 -15.24 24.41 5.04
C MET A 24 -16.45 25.20 5.53
N THR A 25 -17.64 24.65 5.33
CA THR A 25 -18.91 25.24 5.78
C THR A 25 -19.75 24.23 6.55
N LEU A 26 -20.94 24.62 7.01
CA LEU A 26 -21.91 23.67 7.60
C LEU A 26 -22.70 22.89 6.54
N ASP A 27 -22.58 23.26 5.26
CA ASP A 27 -23.28 22.61 4.16
C ASP A 27 -22.54 21.36 3.66
N PHE A 28 -23.28 20.26 3.50
CA PHE A 28 -22.70 18.98 3.09
C PHE A 28 -22.25 18.98 1.63
N HIS A 29 -23.04 19.58 0.72
CA HIS A 29 -22.74 19.55 -0.71
C HIS A 29 -21.49 20.36 -1.05
N THR A 30 -21.30 21.49 -0.39
CA THR A 30 -20.11 22.34 -0.50
C THR A 30 -18.87 21.60 -0.01
N ASN A 31 -18.93 21.03 1.20
CA ASN A 31 -17.79 20.28 1.77
C ASN A 31 -17.41 19.05 0.92
N LYS A 32 -18.40 18.38 0.33
CA LYS A 32 -18.17 17.25 -0.58
C LYS A 32 -17.39 17.70 -1.83
N LYS A 33 -17.78 18.82 -2.45
CA LYS A 33 -17.08 19.37 -3.62
C LYS A 33 -15.64 19.78 -3.29
N VAL A 34 -15.41 20.45 -2.15
CA VAL A 34 -14.06 20.83 -1.71
C VAL A 34 -13.17 19.60 -1.53
N LEU A 35 -13.71 18.52 -0.97
CA LEU A 35 -12.96 17.26 -0.82
C LEU A 35 -12.68 16.56 -2.16
N GLU A 36 -13.62 16.60 -3.10
CA GLU A 36 -13.44 16.05 -4.45
C GLU A 36 -12.38 16.83 -5.22
N GLU A 37 -12.38 18.16 -5.19
CA GLU A 37 -11.35 19.01 -5.80
C GLU A 37 -9.96 18.71 -5.24
N GLU A 38 -9.83 18.59 -3.91
CA GLU A 38 -8.55 18.29 -3.27
C GLU A 38 -8.09 16.86 -3.50
N ARG A 39 -9.02 15.92 -3.70
CA ARG A 39 -8.70 14.56 -4.13
C ARG A 39 -8.14 14.59 -5.55
N GLU A 40 -8.78 15.32 -6.46
CA GLU A 40 -8.36 15.39 -7.87
C GLU A 40 -6.93 15.94 -7.99
N ARG A 41 -6.64 17.05 -7.31
CA ARG A 41 -5.29 17.64 -7.25
C ARG A 41 -4.21 16.69 -6.71
N ARG A 42 -4.59 15.76 -5.83
CA ARG A 42 -3.65 14.75 -5.30
C ARG A 42 -3.48 13.57 -6.24
N MET A 43 -4.50 13.22 -7.01
CA MET A 43 -4.44 12.17 -8.02
C MET A 43 -3.69 12.62 -9.28
N ASP A 44 -3.75 13.92 -9.60
CA ASP A 44 -2.99 14.53 -10.71
C ASP A 44 -1.49 14.65 -10.42
N PHE A 45 -1.05 14.36 -9.20
CA PHE A 45 0.35 14.42 -8.84
C PHE A 45 1.11 13.28 -9.53
N VAL A 46 1.93 13.65 -10.52
CA VAL A 46 2.89 12.76 -11.17
C VAL A 46 4.27 13.03 -10.56
N PRO A 47 4.95 12.02 -9.98
CA PRO A 47 6.30 12.19 -9.45
C PRO A 47 7.31 12.44 -10.57
N GLU A 48 8.41 13.12 -10.25
CA GLU A 48 9.49 13.39 -11.23
C GLU A 48 10.14 12.12 -11.78
N LYS A 49 10.21 11.07 -10.96
CA LYS A 49 10.69 9.74 -11.35
C LYS A 49 9.60 8.71 -11.14
N SER A 50 9.37 7.90 -12.16
CA SER A 50 8.38 6.82 -12.09
C SER A 50 8.92 5.69 -11.22
N ALA A 51 8.08 5.11 -10.36
CA ALA A 51 8.45 3.91 -9.61
C ALA A 51 8.73 2.68 -10.51
N LEU A 52 8.29 2.75 -11.78
CA LEU A 52 8.56 1.75 -12.81
C LEU A 52 9.92 1.94 -13.50
N GLU A 53 10.56 3.10 -13.35
CA GLU A 53 11.92 3.35 -13.85
C GLU A 53 12.91 2.67 -12.90
N VAL A 54 13.06 1.37 -13.08
CA VAL A 54 14.05 0.55 -12.39
C VAL A 54 15.07 0.08 -13.42
N ASP A 55 16.34 0.05 -13.03
CA ASP A 55 17.44 -0.37 -13.91
C ASP A 55 17.37 -1.89 -14.24
N GLU A 56 16.79 -2.68 -13.33
CA GLU A 56 16.69 -4.13 -13.42
C GLU A 56 15.29 -4.63 -12.99
N ILE A 57 14.64 -5.38 -13.88
CA ILE A 57 13.39 -6.09 -13.69
C ILE A 57 13.71 -7.57 -13.54
N ARG A 58 13.54 -8.11 -12.34
CA ARG A 58 13.77 -9.53 -12.05
C ARG A 58 12.52 -10.35 -12.36
N VAL A 59 12.68 -11.36 -13.20
CA VAL A 59 11.60 -12.14 -13.80
C VAL A 59 11.80 -13.64 -13.55
N ASP A 60 10.70 -14.36 -13.33
CA ASP A 60 10.72 -15.81 -13.17
C ASP A 60 10.93 -16.54 -14.51
N LYS A 61 11.34 -17.81 -14.44
CA LYS A 61 11.64 -18.63 -15.63
C LYS A 61 10.46 -18.71 -16.61
N GLU A 62 9.26 -18.99 -16.12
CA GLU A 62 8.05 -19.09 -16.96
C GLU A 62 7.72 -17.77 -17.66
N THR A 63 7.98 -16.64 -16.99
CA THR A 63 7.72 -15.32 -17.57
C THR A 63 8.78 -14.95 -18.62
N MET A 64 10.02 -15.41 -18.49
CA MET A 64 11.04 -15.29 -19.55
C MET A 64 10.65 -16.09 -20.80
N ASP A 65 10.13 -17.30 -20.63
CA ASP A 65 9.68 -18.13 -21.77
C ASP A 65 8.48 -17.48 -22.47
N MET A 66 7.57 -16.85 -21.72
CA MET A 66 6.48 -16.05 -22.27
C MET A 66 6.99 -14.84 -23.06
N LEU A 67 7.98 -14.10 -22.53
CA LEU A 67 8.59 -12.97 -23.23
C LEU A 67 9.25 -13.42 -24.54
N ALA A 68 9.91 -14.58 -24.54
CA ALA A 68 10.50 -15.17 -25.74
C ALA A 68 9.43 -15.55 -26.78
N PHE A 69 8.31 -16.12 -26.37
CA PHE A 69 7.21 -16.46 -27.27
C PHE A 69 6.58 -15.21 -27.93
N LEU A 70 6.48 -14.11 -27.18
CA LEU A 70 5.98 -12.83 -27.67
C LEU A 70 7.01 -12.03 -28.50
N GLY A 71 8.23 -12.57 -28.69
CA GLY A 71 9.30 -11.91 -29.44
C GLY A 71 9.98 -10.76 -28.70
N MET A 72 9.90 -10.73 -27.37
CA MET A 72 10.41 -9.68 -26.48
C MET A 72 11.53 -10.18 -25.54
N ALA A 73 12.29 -11.19 -25.97
CA ALA A 73 13.33 -11.81 -25.15
C ALA A 73 14.49 -10.87 -24.78
N ASP A 74 14.82 -9.92 -25.66
CA ASP A 74 16.02 -9.07 -25.55
C ASP A 74 15.71 -7.67 -24.97
N LEU A 75 14.70 -7.57 -24.10
CA LEU A 75 14.38 -6.30 -23.46
C LEU A 75 15.49 -5.87 -22.49
N PRO A 76 16.01 -4.64 -22.62
CA PRO A 76 17.05 -4.14 -21.73
C PRO A 76 16.52 -4.06 -20.30
N GLY A 77 17.34 -4.49 -19.33
CA GLY A 77 17.00 -4.47 -17.91
C GLY A 77 16.18 -5.67 -17.43
N VAL A 78 15.87 -6.67 -18.26
CA VAL A 78 15.17 -7.89 -17.80
C VAL A 78 16.18 -8.97 -17.41
N GLU A 79 16.16 -9.40 -16.15
CA GLU A 79 17.05 -10.44 -15.61
C GLU A 79 16.27 -11.58 -14.95
N ARG A 80 16.80 -12.80 -15.00
CA ARG A 80 16.18 -13.94 -14.31
C ARG A 80 16.43 -13.84 -12.81
N ALA A 81 15.35 -13.88 -12.01
CA ALA A 81 15.45 -13.94 -10.56
C ALA A 81 16.12 -15.26 -10.09
N PRO A 82 16.96 -15.24 -9.04
CA PRO A 82 17.44 -16.48 -8.43
C PRO A 82 16.25 -17.23 -7.81
N GLU A 83 16.17 -18.54 -8.08
CA GLU A 83 15.12 -19.39 -7.52
C GLU A 83 15.25 -19.39 -5.99
N VAL A 84 14.25 -18.81 -5.31
CA VAL A 84 14.18 -18.84 -3.85
C VAL A 84 13.77 -20.25 -3.46
N THR A 85 14.75 -21.12 -3.21
CA THR A 85 14.49 -22.34 -2.44
C THR A 85 14.01 -21.89 -1.07
N SER A 86 12.72 -22.03 -0.81
CA SER A 86 12.16 -21.84 0.53
C SER A 86 12.76 -22.91 1.44
N SER A 87 13.93 -22.65 2.00
CA SER A 87 14.42 -23.40 3.14
C SER A 87 13.43 -23.12 4.25
N ALA A 88 12.52 -24.07 4.47
CA ALA A 88 11.53 -24.02 5.53
C ALA A 88 12.20 -23.54 6.81
N ALA A 89 11.79 -22.37 7.30
CA ALA A 89 12.25 -21.90 8.59
C ALA A 89 11.94 -23.01 9.61
N PRO A 90 12.92 -23.48 10.40
CA PRO A 90 12.66 -24.54 11.37
C PRO A 90 11.56 -24.06 12.30
N TYR A 91 10.49 -24.84 12.38
CA TYR A 91 9.34 -24.59 13.23
C TYR A 91 9.84 -24.23 14.63
N ARG A 92 9.69 -22.95 15.01
CA ARG A 92 10.06 -22.48 16.34
C ARG A 92 9.08 -23.15 17.30
N GLN A 93 9.55 -24.14 18.06
CA GLN A 93 8.70 -24.80 19.05
C GLN A 93 8.11 -23.76 20.00
N PRO A 94 6.82 -23.87 20.38
CA PRO A 94 6.24 -22.98 21.36
C PRO A 94 7.02 -23.13 22.67
N PHE A 95 7.68 -22.05 23.08
CA PHE A 95 8.34 -21.94 24.37
C PHE A 95 7.31 -22.20 25.47
N ASN A 96 7.35 -23.39 26.07
CA ASN A 96 6.57 -23.72 27.25
C ASN A 96 7.25 -23.08 28.47
N GLY A 97 7.10 -21.76 28.60
CA GLY A 97 7.54 -21.00 29.77
C GLY A 97 6.71 -21.38 31.00
N PRO A 98 7.31 -21.43 32.21
CA PRO A 98 6.59 -21.83 33.42
C PRO A 98 5.41 -20.90 33.70
N ARG A 99 4.20 -21.49 33.78
CA ARG A 99 3.06 -20.84 34.43
C ARG A 99 3.37 -20.63 35.91
N GLY A 100 3.85 -19.45 36.25
CA GLY A 100 3.77 -18.86 37.59
C GLY A 100 3.20 -17.46 37.45
N GLY A 101 2.31 -16.94 38.28
CA GLY A 101 1.85 -17.32 39.60
C GLY A 101 1.34 -16.02 40.23
N ASN A 102 0.16 -16.09 40.86
CA ASN A 102 -0.40 -15.14 41.82
C ASN A 102 -0.78 -13.72 41.35
N ARG A 103 -2.10 -13.52 41.20
CA ARG A 103 -2.75 -12.26 41.58
C ARG A 103 -2.87 -12.24 43.10
N ALA A 104 -2.30 -11.22 43.72
CA ALA A 104 -2.76 -10.66 44.98
C ALA A 104 -3.46 -9.33 44.65
#